data_AF-A0A084SWE0-F1
#
_entry.id   AF-A0A084SWE0-F1
#
_cell.length_a   1.000
_cell.length_b   1.000
_cell.length_c   1.000
_cell.angle_alpha   90.00
_cell.angle_beta   90.00
_cell.angle_gamma   90.00
#
_symmetry.space_group_name_H-M   'P 1'
#
loop_
_entity.id
_entity.type
_entity.pdbx_description
1 polymer ?
#
loop_
_entity_poly.entity_id
_entity_poly.type
_entity_poly.pdbx_seq_one_letter_code
_entity_poly.pdbx_strand_id
1 'polypeptide(L)'
;MRKSGWMLAPLAAAVLLGGCRSTACEDLAAAYAEVARKSQACVEQAPLPAFEAGRCEQNLQECDGEDLERLQAQVECYERLGTCQLEQQEPFFQALTACDSGGNALSNACEAAIF
;
A
#
# COMPACT_ATOMS: atom_id res chain seq x y z
N MET A 1 -50.18 -2.73 -33.79
CA MET A 1 -49.15 -3.78 -33.63
C MET A 1 -47.82 -3.26 -34.18
N ARG A 2 -46.80 -3.11 -33.34
CA ARG A 2 -45.38 -3.08 -33.74
C ARG A 2 -44.53 -3.25 -32.48
N LYS A 3 -44.00 -4.47 -32.34
CA LYS A 3 -42.96 -4.88 -31.38
C LYS A 3 -41.61 -4.42 -31.92
N SER A 4 -40.83 -3.73 -31.10
CA SER A 4 -39.35 -3.62 -31.17
C SER A 4 -38.93 -3.06 -29.81
N GLY A 5 -38.43 -3.84 -28.85
CA GLY A 5 -37.17 -4.57 -28.99
C GLY A 5 -36.02 -3.62 -28.68
N TRP A 6 -35.94 -3.13 -27.44
CA TRP A 6 -34.78 -2.38 -26.97
C TRP A 6 -33.87 -3.35 -26.23
N MET A 7 -32.79 -3.68 -26.94
CA MET A 7 -31.73 -4.56 -26.50
C MET A 7 -31.03 -3.99 -25.28
N LEU A 8 -30.79 -4.88 -24.34
CA LEU A 8 -29.89 -4.72 -23.21
C LEU A 8 -28.46 -4.46 -23.70
N ALA A 9 -27.85 -3.37 -23.26
CA ALA A 9 -26.40 -3.17 -23.14
C ALA A 9 -26.15 -1.93 -22.25
N PRO A 10 -25.05 -1.82 -21.50
CA PRO A 10 -23.82 -2.60 -21.62
C PRO A 10 -23.41 -3.32 -20.32
N LEU A 11 -22.78 -4.49 -20.47
CA LEU A 11 -21.92 -5.08 -19.45
C LEU A 11 -20.80 -4.09 -19.14
N ALA A 12 -20.79 -3.61 -17.90
CA ALA A 12 -19.81 -2.68 -17.38
C ALA A 12 -18.40 -3.28 -17.43
N ALA A 13 -17.51 -2.52 -18.08
CA ALA A 13 -16.11 -2.31 -17.73
C ALA A 13 -15.39 -3.47 -17.00
N ALA A 14 -15.11 -4.54 -17.74
CA ALA A 14 -13.90 -5.30 -17.49
C ALA A 14 -12.76 -4.64 -18.27
N VAL A 15 -11.54 -4.68 -17.73
CA VAL A 15 -10.26 -4.29 -18.36
C VAL A 15 -9.82 -2.83 -18.19
N LEU A 16 -9.53 -2.39 -16.97
CA LEU A 16 -8.51 -1.35 -16.70
C LEU A 16 -7.65 -1.61 -15.44
N LEU A 17 -7.59 -2.84 -14.92
CA LEU A 17 -6.72 -3.18 -13.78
C LEU A 17 -5.26 -3.52 -14.18
N GLY A 18 -4.88 -3.27 -15.43
CA GLY A 18 -3.51 -3.49 -15.91
C GLY A 18 -2.49 -2.43 -15.47
N GLY A 19 -2.92 -1.35 -14.80
CA GLY A 19 -2.07 -0.20 -14.47
C GLY A 19 -1.59 -0.10 -13.02
N CYS A 20 -2.23 -0.76 -12.05
CA CYS A 20 -1.84 -0.64 -10.64
C CYS A 20 -0.75 -1.63 -10.21
N ARG A 21 -0.42 -2.62 -11.05
CA ARG A 21 0.57 -3.65 -10.69
C ARG A 21 2.02 -3.17 -10.84
N SER A 22 2.29 -2.15 -11.64
CA SER A 22 3.67 -1.80 -11.99
C SER A 22 4.35 -0.82 -11.04
N THR A 23 3.62 -0.15 -10.14
CA THR A 23 4.23 0.83 -9.22
C THR A 23 4.03 0.52 -7.75
N ALA A 24 3.12 -0.39 -7.37
CA ALA A 24 2.79 -0.61 -5.95
C ALA A 24 4.00 -0.92 -5.06
N CYS A 25 4.96 -1.71 -5.54
CA CYS A 25 6.21 -1.99 -4.84
C CYS A 25 7.17 -0.78 -4.81
N GLU A 26 7.26 -0.02 -5.90
CA GLU A 26 8.07 1.20 -5.96
C GLU A 26 7.50 2.29 -5.02
N ASP A 27 6.17 2.44 -5.02
CA ASP A 27 5.43 3.36 -4.16
C ASP A 27 5.61 2.98 -2.69
N LEU A 28 5.57 1.69 -2.36
CA LEU A 28 5.87 1.19 -1.02
C LEU A 28 7.32 1.44 -0.62
N ALA A 29 8.28 1.23 -1.51
CA ALA A 29 9.69 1.54 -1.26
C ALA A 29 9.91 3.04 -1.01
N ALA A 30 9.26 3.90 -1.80
CA ALA A 30 9.29 5.34 -1.63
C ALA A 30 8.67 5.76 -0.29
N ALA A 31 7.54 5.17 0.09
CA ALA A 31 6.89 5.42 1.38
C ALA A 31 7.79 4.99 2.56
N TYR A 32 8.46 3.84 2.47
CA TYR A 32 9.42 3.38 3.49
C TYR A 32 10.60 4.35 3.64
N ALA A 33 11.19 4.79 2.51
CA ALA A 33 12.26 5.78 2.52
C ALA A 33 11.80 7.12 3.12
N GLU A 34 10.56 7.52 2.83
CA GLU A 34 9.97 8.74 3.36
C GLU A 34 9.69 8.65 4.87
N VAL A 35 9.21 7.50 5.37
CA VAL A 35 9.09 7.25 6.81
C VAL A 35 10.45 7.34 7.49
N ALA A 36 11.48 6.71 6.91
CA ALA A 36 12.83 6.78 7.44
C ALA A 36 13.34 8.24 7.51
N ARG A 37 13.03 9.06 6.50
CA ARG A 37 13.33 10.50 6.50
C ARG A 37 12.56 11.25 7.59
N LYS A 38 11.25 11.01 7.68
CA LYS A 38 10.36 11.64 8.68
C LYS A 38 10.74 11.26 10.11
N SER A 39 11.38 10.12 10.35
CA SER A 39 11.75 9.65 11.69
C SER A 39 13.13 10.13 12.17
N GLN A 40 14.00 10.68 11.30
CA GLN A 40 15.42 10.93 11.61
C GLN A 40 15.67 11.78 12.87
N ALA A 41 14.77 12.72 13.19
CA ALA A 41 14.92 13.57 14.37
C ALA A 41 14.66 12.82 15.69
N CYS A 42 14.05 11.64 15.63
CA CYS A 42 13.58 10.89 16.79
C CYS A 42 14.33 9.58 17.02
N VAL A 43 15.02 9.04 16.01
CA VAL A 43 15.70 7.74 16.08
C VAL A 43 17.01 7.77 15.30
N GLU A 44 17.98 7.02 15.80
CA GLU A 44 19.27 6.84 15.11
C GLU A 44 19.17 5.85 13.93
N GLN A 45 18.16 4.98 13.94
CA GLN A 45 17.93 3.95 12.94
C GLN A 45 16.51 4.05 12.39
N ALA A 46 16.33 3.73 11.10
CA ALA A 46 15.01 3.73 10.48
C ALA A 46 14.07 2.75 11.21
N PRO A 47 12.81 3.14 11.48
CA PRO A 47 11.89 2.32 12.26
C PRO A 47 11.27 1.18 11.46
N LEU A 48 11.28 1.29 10.13
CA LEU A 48 10.85 0.24 9.22
C LEU A 48 12.06 -0.56 8.74
N PRO A 49 11.91 -1.87 8.47
CA PRO A 49 12.96 -2.67 7.87
C PRO A 49 13.31 -2.15 6.47
N ALA A 50 14.49 -2.51 5.97
CA ALA A 50 14.81 -2.26 4.57
C ALA A 50 13.82 -3.00 3.66
N PHE A 51 13.27 -2.31 2.68
CA PHE A 51 12.32 -2.87 1.73
C PHE A 51 12.93 -2.99 0.34
N GLU A 52 12.83 -4.18 -0.24
CA GLU A 52 13.43 -4.54 -1.53
C GLU A 52 12.35 -4.57 -2.61
N ALA A 53 12.13 -3.44 -3.29
CA ALA A 53 11.10 -3.31 -4.34
C ALA A 53 11.18 -4.42 -5.39
N GLY A 54 12.39 -4.78 -5.82
CA GLY A 54 12.60 -5.85 -6.79
C GLY A 54 12.17 -7.24 -6.30
N ARG A 55 12.26 -7.52 -4.99
CA ARG A 55 11.71 -8.77 -4.42
C ARG A 55 10.20 -8.73 -4.38
N CYS A 56 9.61 -7.60 -4.00
CA CYS A 56 8.16 -7.39 -4.04
C CYS A 56 7.62 -7.60 -5.46
N GLU A 57 8.22 -6.98 -6.48
CA GLU A 57 7.78 -7.09 -7.87
C GLU A 57 7.78 -8.53 -8.39
N GLN A 58 8.80 -9.32 -8.00
CA GLN A 58 8.92 -10.72 -8.39
C GLN A 58 7.87 -11.63 -7.75
N ASN A 59 7.23 -11.19 -6.66
CA ASN A 59 6.32 -11.98 -5.86
C ASN A 59 4.92 -11.36 -5.73
N LEU A 60 4.67 -10.21 -6.34
CA LEU A 60 3.39 -9.49 -6.25
C LEU A 60 2.22 -10.28 -6.86
N GLN A 61 2.51 -11.30 -7.68
CA GLN A 61 1.49 -12.24 -8.16
C GLN A 61 0.88 -13.13 -7.08
N GLU A 62 1.56 -13.30 -5.94
CA GLU A 62 1.08 -14.07 -4.80
C GLU A 62 0.08 -13.28 -3.95
N CYS A 63 -0.02 -11.96 -4.17
CA CYS A 63 -1.00 -11.08 -3.54
C CYS A 63 -2.29 -11.04 -4.37
N ASP A 64 -3.43 -11.16 -3.69
CA ASP A 64 -4.73 -11.03 -4.32
C ASP A 64 -5.15 -9.55 -4.47
N GLY A 65 -6.33 -9.31 -5.05
CA GLY A 65 -6.80 -7.94 -5.27
C GLY A 65 -7.03 -7.16 -3.97
N GLU A 66 -7.46 -7.82 -2.89
CA GLU A 66 -7.69 -7.16 -1.60
C GLU A 66 -6.36 -6.79 -0.95
N ASP A 67 -5.35 -7.66 -1.04
CA ASP A 67 -3.99 -7.36 -0.58
C ASP A 67 -3.39 -6.17 -1.33
N LEU A 68 -3.60 -6.06 -2.64
CA LEU A 68 -3.12 -4.91 -3.41
C LEU A 68 -3.81 -3.60 -3.01
N GLU A 69 -5.11 -3.63 -2.73
CA GLU A 69 -5.84 -2.46 -2.21
C GLU A 69 -5.34 -2.05 -0.82
N ARG A 70 -5.08 -3.02 0.06
CA ARG A 70 -4.53 -2.77 1.41
C ARG A 70 -3.10 -2.24 1.34
N LEU A 71 -2.28 -2.73 0.42
CA LEU A 71 -0.93 -2.23 0.18
C LEU A 71 -0.95 -0.76 -0.25
N GLN A 72 -1.86 -0.40 -1.17
CA GLN A 72 -2.06 0.99 -1.55
C GLN A 72 -2.51 1.86 -0.36
N ALA A 73 -3.45 1.36 0.46
CA ALA A 73 -3.91 2.06 1.64
C ALA A 73 -2.80 2.24 2.71
N GLN A 74 -1.89 1.27 2.82
CA GLN A 74 -0.69 1.35 3.67
C GLN A 74 0.26 2.45 3.19
N VAL A 75 0.56 2.50 1.88
CA VAL A 75 1.36 3.57 1.25
C VAL A 75 0.78 4.94 1.58
N GLU A 76 -0.51 5.14 1.31
CA GLU A 76 -1.18 6.41 1.60
C GLU A 76 -1.14 6.77 3.10
N CYS A 77 -1.19 5.78 3.98
CA CYS A 77 -1.07 6.01 5.42
C CYS A 77 0.30 6.58 5.79
N TYR A 78 1.39 5.95 5.31
CA TYR A 78 2.75 6.43 5.55
C TYR A 78 3.01 7.82 4.98
N GLU A 79 2.49 8.11 3.79
CA GLU A 79 2.60 9.42 3.15
C GLU A 79 1.95 10.52 4.00
N ARG A 80 0.83 10.22 4.66
CA ARG A 80 0.12 11.15 5.54
C ARG A 80 0.76 11.34 6.91
N LEU A 81 1.74 10.50 7.30
CA LEU A 81 2.43 10.68 8.58
C LEU A 81 3.12 12.05 8.62
N GLY A 82 3.07 12.71 9.79
CA GLY A 82 3.86 13.91 10.04
C GLY A 82 5.36 13.59 10.08
N THR A 83 6.19 14.62 10.19
CA THR A 83 7.61 14.43 10.54
C THR A 83 7.71 14.27 12.05
N CYS A 84 8.46 13.27 12.51
CA CYS A 84 8.70 13.07 13.92
C CYS A 84 9.48 14.25 14.52
N GLN A 85 9.06 14.66 15.70
CA GLN A 85 9.74 15.64 16.55
C GLN A 85 9.94 15.01 17.92
N LEU A 86 11.00 15.37 18.66
CA LEU A 86 11.34 14.73 19.95
C LEU A 86 10.17 14.73 20.94
N GLU A 87 9.39 15.81 20.98
CA GLU A 87 8.19 15.95 21.83
C GLU A 87 6.96 15.18 21.32
N GLN A 88 7.00 14.66 20.09
CA GLN A 88 5.93 13.90 19.41
C GLN A 88 6.37 12.49 19.03
N GLN A 89 7.43 11.96 19.66
CA GLN A 89 8.00 10.67 19.32
C GLN A 89 6.98 9.52 19.48
N GLU A 90 6.32 9.44 20.63
CA GLU A 90 5.31 8.41 20.91
C GLU A 90 4.11 8.51 19.94
N PRO A 91 3.46 9.67 19.74
CA PRO A 91 2.41 9.82 18.74
C PRO A 91 2.82 9.43 17.31
N PHE A 92 4.04 9.76 16.89
CA PHE A 92 4.55 9.39 15.57
C PHE A 92 4.63 7.86 15.41
N PHE A 93 5.20 7.15 16.39
CA PHE A 93 5.33 5.70 16.31
C PHE A 93 4.02 4.96 16.49
N GLN A 94 3.08 5.51 17.26
CA GLN A 94 1.71 5.00 17.32
C GLN A 94 1.02 5.14 15.96
N ALA A 95 1.14 6.29 15.30
CA ALA A 95 0.58 6.50 13.97
C ALA A 95 1.25 5.60 12.93
N LEU A 96 2.57 5.40 13.00
CA LEU A 96 3.29 4.47 12.13
C LEU A 96 2.78 3.04 12.31
N THR A 97 2.68 2.56 13.55
CA THR A 97 2.16 1.22 13.86
C THR A 97 0.72 1.05 13.36
N ALA A 98 -0.10 2.10 13.45
CA ALA A 98 -1.47 2.08 12.96
C ALA A 98 -1.57 1.94 11.42
N CYS A 99 -0.53 2.34 10.67
CA CYS A 99 -0.49 2.10 9.23
C CYS A 99 -0.33 0.61 8.87
N ASP A 100 0.34 -0.15 9.74
CA ASP A 100 0.65 -1.58 9.56
C ASP A 100 -0.40 -2.51 10.16
N SER A 101 -1.39 -1.95 10.85
CA SER A 101 -2.36 -2.72 11.61
C SER A 101 -3.81 -2.37 11.23
N GLY A 102 -4.74 -3.23 11.66
CA GLY A 102 -6.16 -3.06 11.34
C GLY A 102 -6.47 -3.29 9.86
N GLY A 103 -7.16 -2.35 9.22
CA GLY A 103 -7.72 -2.49 7.87
C GLY A 103 -6.71 -2.57 6.73
N ASN A 104 -5.43 -2.31 7.00
CA ASN A 104 -4.35 -2.34 6.01
C ASN A 104 -3.46 -3.59 6.11
N ALA A 105 -3.74 -4.50 7.05
CA ALA A 105 -2.95 -5.72 7.22
C ALA A 105 -3.09 -6.63 6.00
N LEU A 106 -1.97 -6.98 5.38
CA LEU A 106 -1.94 -7.92 4.27
C LEU A 106 -2.28 -9.34 4.75
N SER A 107 -2.69 -10.20 3.83
CA SER A 107 -2.75 -11.63 4.08
C SER A 107 -1.35 -12.16 4.40
N ASN A 108 -1.26 -13.17 5.26
CA ASN A 108 0.02 -13.82 5.59
C ASN A 108 0.76 -14.33 4.34
N ALA A 109 0.02 -14.71 3.29
CA ALA A 109 0.59 -15.21 2.04
C ALA A 109 1.27 -14.09 1.27
N CYS A 110 0.58 -12.96 1.08
CA CYS A 110 1.16 -11.78 0.42
C CYS A 110 2.33 -11.21 1.23
N GLU A 111 2.15 -11.04 2.54
CA GLU A 111 3.20 -10.49 3.44
C GLU A 111 4.49 -11.32 3.36
N ALA A 112 4.39 -12.65 3.47
CA ALA A 112 5.56 -13.54 3.37
C ALA A 112 6.22 -13.54 1.99
N ALA A 113 5.46 -13.21 0.94
CA ALA A 113 5.95 -13.19 -0.43
C ALA A 113 6.76 -11.91 -0.72
N ILE A 114 6.28 -10.75 -0.26
CA ILE A 114 6.84 -9.44 -0.64
C ILE A 114 7.80 -8.82 0.38
N PHE A 115 7.78 -9.25 1.66
CA PHE A 115 8.70 -8.81 2.73
C PHE A 115 9.73 -9.89 3.08
#